data_AF-A0A0S8J2V0-F1
#
_entry.id   AF-A0A0S8J2V0-F1
#
_cell.length_a   1.000
_cell.length_b   1.000
_cell.length_c   1.000
_cell.angle_alpha   90.00
_cell.angle_beta   90.00
_cell.angle_gamma   90.00
#
_symmetry.space_group_name_H-M   'P 1'
#
loop_
_entity.id
_entity.type
_entity.pdbx_description
1 polymer ?
#
loop_
_entity_poly.entity_id
_entity_poly.type
_entity_poly.pdbx_seq_one_letter_code
_entity_poly.pdbx_strand_id
1 'polypeptide(L)' 'MKVKFTLNMENLTVNEMHIDRLCISWINEVTEEEVLSMSGQWINSPNFLTQRMIGLKKVGESSLTIEPIEETSSI' A
#
# COMPACT_ATOMS: atom_id res chain seq x y z
N MET A 1 10.72 6.68 12.12
CA MET A 1 9.43 7.38 12.29
C MET A 1 8.31 6.38 12.10
N LYS A 2 7.19 6.53 12.83
CA LYS A 2 6.00 5.73 12.57
C LYS A 2 5.23 6.31 11.39
N VAL A 3 4.85 5.45 10.47
CA VAL A 3 4.15 5.84 9.25
C VAL A 3 2.96 4.92 9.06
N LYS A 4 1.81 5.51 8.76
CA LYS A 4 0.61 4.80 8.34
C LYS A 4 0.62 4.70 6.83
N PHE A 5 0.47 3.48 6.34
CA PHE A 5 0.23 3.18 4.95
C PHE A 5 -1.24 2.81 4.78
N THR A 6 -1.88 3.37 3.76
CA THR A 6 -3.24 3.01 3.36
C THR A 6 -3.24 2.68 1.87
N LEU A 7 -3.50 1.43 1.55
CA LEU A 7 -3.63 0.93 0.19
C LEU A 7 -5.11 0.76 -0.13
N ASN A 8 -5.60 1.51 -1.11
CA ASN A 8 -6.92 1.32 -1.70
C ASN A 8 -6.77 0.69 -3.09
N MET A 9 -7.60 -0.29 -3.38
CA MET A 9 -7.63 -0.96 -4.67
C MET A 9 -9.07 -1.20 -5.09
N GLU A 10 -9.31 -1.11 -6.39
CA GLU A 10 -10.62 -1.34 -6.99
C GLU A 10 -10.54 -2.37 -8.13
N ASN A 11 -11.65 -3.06 -8.35
CA ASN A 11 -11.82 -4.03 -9.43
C ASN A 11 -10.69 -5.10 -9.42
N LEU A 12 -10.56 -5.80 -8.29
CA LEU A 12 -9.53 -6.82 -8.11
C LEU A 12 -10.03 -8.20 -8.53
N THR A 13 -9.09 -9.04 -8.95
CA THR A 13 -9.31 -10.49 -9.07
C THR A 13 -8.28 -11.22 -8.24
N VAL A 14 -8.70 -11.89 -7.17
CA VAL A 14 -7.86 -12.63 -6.23
C VAL A 14 -8.33 -14.08 -6.18
N ASN A 15 -7.47 -15.04 -6.53
CA ASN A 15 -7.82 -16.47 -6.51
C ASN A 15 -9.16 -16.77 -7.20
N GLU A 16 -9.41 -16.13 -8.35
CA GLU A 16 -10.65 -16.25 -9.15
C GLU A 16 -11.90 -15.62 -8.53
N MET A 17 -11.77 -15.04 -7.34
CA MET A 17 -12.81 -14.21 -6.75
C MET A 17 -12.66 -12.76 -7.22
N HIS A 18 -13.78 -12.16 -7.57
CA HIS A 18 -13.86 -10.74 -7.83
C HIS A 18 -14.07 -9.97 -6.53
N ILE A 19 -13.32 -8.89 -6.34
CA ILE A 19 -13.46 -7.97 -5.20
C ILE A 19 -13.63 -6.57 -5.78
N ASP A 20 -14.77 -5.95 -5.51
CA ASP A 20 -15.06 -4.60 -6.01
C ASP A 20 -14.07 -3.58 -5.44
N ARG A 21 -13.84 -3.65 -4.12
CA ARG A 21 -12.96 -2.74 -3.38
C ARG A 21 -12.23 -3.45 -2.25
N LEU A 22 -10.95 -3.14 -2.09
CA LEU A 22 -10.12 -3.60 -0.99
C LEU A 22 -9.35 -2.41 -0.41
N CYS A 23 -9.47 -2.21 0.90
CA CYS A 23 -8.70 -1.22 1.65
C CYS A 23 -7.85 -1.95 2.70
N ILE A 24 -6.55 -1.71 2.69
CA ILE A 24 -5.60 -2.26 3.66
C ILE A 24 -4.86 -1.09 4.29
N SER A 25 -4.93 -0.99 5.62
CA SER A 25 -4.12 -0.03 6.37
C SER A 25 -3.20 -0.75 7.34
N TRP A 26 -1.95 -0.32 7.40
CA TRP A 26 -0.97 -0.82 8.36
C TRP A 26 -0.06 0.30 8.83
N ILE A 27 0.55 0.11 10.00
CA ILE A 27 1.53 1.03 10.58
C ILE A 27 2.87 0.33 10.56
N ASN A 28 3.91 1.03 10.13
CA ASN A 28 5.27 0.51 10.18
C ASN A 28 6.23 1.57 10.72
N GLU A 29 7.30 1.11 11.34
CA GLU A 29 8.41 1.97 11.73
C GLU A 29 9.45 1.94 10.62
N VAL A 30 9.64 3.08 9.97
CA VAL A 30 10.48 3.24 8.77
C VAL A 30 11.27 4.55 8.86
N THR A 31 12.36 4.63 8.12
CA THR A 31 13.14 5.85 7.87
C THR A 31 12.58 6.61 6.68
N GLU A 32 12.94 7.89 6.54
CA GLU A 32 12.56 8.71 5.38
C GLU A 32 13.08 8.10 4.06
N GLU A 33 14.30 7.57 4.06
CA GLU A 33 14.90 6.92 2.89
C GLU A 33 14.09 5.68 2.46
N GLU A 34 13.63 4.86 3.41
CA GLU A 34 12.78 3.70 3.15
C GLU A 34 11.43 4.13 2.57
N VAL A 35 10.83 5.21 3.07
CA VAL A 35 9.59 5.77 2.53
C VAL A 35 9.78 6.20 1.06
N LEU A 36 10.88 6.90 0.76
CA LEU A 36 11.20 7.34 -0.60
C LEU A 36 11.42 6.15 -1.53
N SER A 37 12.17 5.14 -1.08
CA SER A 37 12.44 3.92 -1.83
C SER A 37 11.16 3.15 -2.13
N MET A 38 10.28 2.95 -1.13
CA MET A 38 8.98 2.30 -1.30
C MET A 38 8.08 3.05 -2.28
N SER A 39 8.02 4.39 -2.16
CA SER A 39 7.25 5.24 -3.06
C SER A 39 7.76 5.13 -4.50
N GLY A 40 9.08 5.13 -4.68
CA GLY A 40 9.72 4.94 -5.99
C GLY A 40 9.43 3.58 -6.61
N GLN A 41 9.47 2.49 -5.83
CA GLN A 41 9.13 1.15 -6.32
C GLN A 41 7.66 1.06 -6.74
N TRP A 42 6.76 1.68 -5.99
CA TRP A 42 5.33 1.70 -6.29
C TRP A 42 5.02 2.38 -7.64
N ILE A 43 5.64 3.53 -7.89
CA ILE A 43 5.40 4.32 -9.10
C ILE A 43 6.00 3.66 -10.35
N ASN A 44 7.20 3.09 -10.21
CA ASN A 44 7.99 2.66 -11.36
C ASN A 44 7.83 1.19 -11.73
N SER A 45 7.20 0.38 -10.89
CA SER A 45 7.08 -1.06 -11.14
C SER A 45 5.69 -1.41 -11.66
N PRO A 46 5.53 -1.64 -12.99
CA PRO A 46 4.32 -2.28 -13.48
C PRO A 46 4.21 -3.64 -12.80
N ASN A 47 3.04 -3.95 -12.24
CA ASN A 47 2.75 -5.21 -11.51
C ASN A 47 3.36 -5.32 -10.10
N PHE A 48 3.79 -4.22 -9.47
CA PHE A 48 4.28 -4.23 -8.07
C PHE A 48 3.36 -5.01 -7.12
N LEU A 49 2.06 -4.74 -7.21
CA LEU A 49 1.04 -5.36 -6.38
C LEU A 49 0.87 -6.85 -6.65
N THR A 50 0.81 -7.26 -7.91
CA THR A 50 0.63 -8.67 -8.28
C THR A 50 1.87 -9.51 -7.99
N GLN A 51 3.06 -8.90 -7.89
CA GLN A 51 4.28 -9.56 -7.43
C GLN A 51 4.33 -9.74 -5.90
N ARG A 52 3.76 -8.82 -5.13
CA ARG A 52 3.79 -8.86 -3.66
C ARG A 52 2.59 -9.56 -3.04
N MET A 53 1.44 -9.53 -3.69
CA MET A 53 0.20 -10.12 -3.17
C MET A 53 -0.06 -11.47 -3.82
N ILE A 54 0.13 -12.54 -3.03
CA ILE A 54 -0.11 -13.91 -3.47
C ILE A 54 -1.58 -14.05 -3.89
N GLY A 55 -1.80 -14.54 -5.12
CA GLY A 55 -3.13 -14.79 -5.65
C GLY A 55 -3.80 -13.60 -6.34
N LEU A 56 -3.20 -12.40 -6.29
CA LEU A 56 -3.70 -11.23 -7.01
C LEU A 56 -3.35 -11.33 -8.50
N LYS A 57 -4.37 -11.55 -9.33
CA LYS A 57 -4.22 -11.70 -10.79
C LYS A 57 -4.41 -10.38 -11.55
N LYS A 58 -5.26 -9.48 -11.03
CA LYS A 58 -5.59 -8.20 -11.67
C LYS A 58 -5.97 -7.15 -10.62
N VAL A 59 -5.61 -5.91 -10.92
CA VAL A 59 -6.07 -4.67 -10.25
C VAL A 59 -6.50 -3.70 -11.35
N GLY A 60 -7.63 -3.03 -11.16
CA GLY A 60 -8.05 -1.93 -12.03
C GLY A 60 -7.32 -0.64 -11.64
N GLU A 61 -7.73 -0.07 -10.50
CA GLU A 61 -7.14 1.14 -9.94
C GLU A 61 -6.55 0.85 -8.57
N SER A 62 -5.44 1.52 -8.23
CA SER A 62 -4.85 1.43 -6.91
C SER A 62 -4.22 2.76 -6.48
N SER A 63 -4.38 3.12 -5.22
CA SER A 63 -3.71 4.26 -4.59
C SER A 63 -3.04 3.83 -3.28
N LEU A 64 -1.81 4.30 -3.07
CA LEU A 64 -1.10 4.15 -1.82
C LEU A 64 -0.94 5.53 -1.18
N THR A 65 -1.50 5.69 0.01
CA THR A 65 -1.35 6.87 0.84
C THR A 65 -0.35 6.57 1.96
N ILE A 66 0.58 7.48 2.19
CA ILE A 66 1.64 7.36 3.18
C ILE A 66 1.58 8.60 4.07
N GLU A 67 1.33 8.39 5.37
CA GLU A 67 1.11 9.47 6.33
C GLU A 67 2.02 9.29 7.54
N PRO A 68 2.85 10.28 7.90
CA PRO A 68 3.57 10.23 9.16
C PRO A 68 2.57 10.19 10.32
N ILE A 69 2.81 9.31 11.30
CA ILE A 69 2.08 9.32 12.55
C ILE A 69 2.88 10.21 13.48
N GLU A 70 2.42 11.45 13.65
CA GLU A 70 2.93 12.29 14.72
C GLU A 70 2.63 11.58 16.05
N GLU A 71 3.68 11.25 16.80
CA GLU A 71 3.50 10.91 18.20
C GLU A 71 3.02 12.18 18.88
N THR A 72 1.71 12.26 19.11
CA THR A 72 1.15 13.29 19.97
C THR A 72 1.73 13.05 21.35
N SER A 73 2.77 13.80 21.67
CA SER A 73 3.20 14.03 23.04
C SER A 73 1.98 14.52 23.81
N SER A 74 1.29 13.60 24.47
CA SER A 74 0.22 13.94 25.40
C SER A 74 0.92 14.60 26.58
N ILE A 75 0.88 15.94 26.60
CA ILE A 75 1.36 16.79 27.69
C ILE A 75 0.36 16.69 28.85
#